data_AF-A0A2P7TXF8-F1
#
_entry.id   AF-A0A2P7TXF8-F1
#
_cell.length_a   1.000
_cell.length_b   1.000
_cell.length_c   1.000
_cell.angle_alpha   90.00
_cell.angle_beta   90.00
_cell.angle_gamma   90.00
#
_symmetry.space_group_name_H-M   'P 1'
#
loop_
_entity.id
_entity.type
_entity.pdbx_description
1 polymer ?
#
loop_
_entity_poly.entity_id
_entity_poly.type
_entity_poly.pdbx_seq_one_letter_code
_entity_poly.pdbx_strand_id
1 'polypeptide(L)'
;MKITIVAPYCSLPNEPHFNRFWYLAELLAQKHDVLLITSNFKHYDKSFRRPEEAEAASQGRLKVMLLKESGYQKNVSWGRVKSHHVFVKDFKRWLAQCRPGEQDVVFS
;
A
#
# COMPACT_ATOMS: atom_id res chain seq x y z
N MET A 1 -3.64 7.13 17.90
CA MET A 1 -4.67 6.96 16.85
C MET A 1 -4.32 5.71 16.05
N LYS A 2 -5.32 5.10 15.40
CA LYS A 2 -5.09 4.02 14.43
C LYS A 2 -5.13 4.65 13.04
N ILE A 3 -3.97 4.90 12.46
CA ILE A 3 -3.83 5.62 11.21
C ILE A 3 -3.63 4.59 10.10
N THR A 4 -4.52 4.59 9.11
CA THR A 4 -4.32 3.85 7.87
C THR A 4 -3.92 4.80 6.76
N ILE A 5 -2.74 4.59 6.19
CA ILE A 5 -2.31 5.23 4.93
C ILE A 5 -2.53 4.25 3.80
N VAL A 6 -3.26 4.66 2.78
CA VAL A 6 -3.49 3.87 1.57
C VAL A 6 -2.84 4.59 0.41
N ALA A 7 -1.77 3.99 -0.11
CA ALA A 7 -0.96 4.55 -1.19
C ALA A 7 -0.62 3.43 -2.20
N PRO A 8 -1.43 3.24 -3.26
CA PRO A 8 -1.30 2.12 -4.20
C PRO A 8 0.08 2.04 -4.86
N TYR A 9 0.74 3.19 -5.01
CA TYR A 9 2.02 3.34 -5.70
C TYR A 9 3.21 3.48 -4.72
N CYS A 10 3.06 3.08 -3.46
CA CYS A 10 4.12 3.22 -2.47
C CYS A 10 5.29 2.26 -2.78
N SER A 11 6.51 2.79 -2.86
CA SER A 11 7.75 1.98 -2.80
C SER A 11 8.08 1.66 -1.34
N LEU A 12 8.61 0.46 -1.11
CA LEU A 12 9.15 0.03 0.20
C LEU A 12 10.66 0.32 0.30
N PRO A 13 11.29 0.25 1.48
CA PRO A 13 12.69 0.68 1.68
C PRO A 13 13.73 0.00 0.78
N ASN A 14 13.51 -1.27 0.44
CA ASN A 14 14.42 -2.04 -0.41
C ASN A 14 14.15 -1.83 -1.91
N GLU A 15 13.24 -0.91 -2.25
CA GLU A 15 12.85 -0.62 -3.63
C GLU A 15 13.37 0.75 -4.06
N PRO A 16 13.66 0.94 -5.36
CA PRO A 16 14.11 2.21 -5.87
C PRO A 16 13.05 3.30 -5.70
N HIS A 17 13.56 4.54 -5.65
CA HIS A 17 12.84 5.80 -5.52
C HIS A 17 12.30 6.07 -4.10
N PHE A 18 12.66 7.24 -3.56
CA PHE A 18 12.13 7.72 -2.29
C PHE A 18 10.61 7.83 -2.36
N ASN A 19 9.93 7.30 -1.34
CA ASN A 19 8.48 7.38 -1.23
C ASN A 19 8.05 8.24 -0.03
N ARG A 20 7.33 9.31 -0.33
CA ARG A 20 6.79 10.23 0.69
C ARG A 20 5.85 9.54 1.68
N PHE A 21 5.07 8.56 1.23
CA PHE A 21 4.10 7.87 2.09
C PHE A 21 4.79 6.89 3.04
N TRP A 22 5.87 6.25 2.59
CA TRP A 22 6.73 5.49 3.50
C TRP A 22 7.32 6.38 4.59
N TYR A 23 7.91 7.51 4.20
CA TYR A 23 8.47 8.48 5.14
C TYR A 23 7.43 8.96 6.17
N LEU A 24 6.23 9.33 5.71
CA LEU A 24 5.14 9.74 6.60
C LEU A 24 4.66 8.60 7.50
N ALA A 25 4.57 7.37 6.99
CA ALA A 25 4.18 6.20 7.77
C ALA A 25 5.18 5.95 8.91
N GLU A 26 6.48 5.96 8.61
CA GLU A 26 7.55 5.81 9.61
C GLU A 26 7.52 6.94 10.65
N LEU A 27 7.32 8.20 10.22
CA LEU A 27 7.24 9.35 11.13
C LEU A 27 6.04 9.23 12.08
N LEU A 28 4.86 8.88 11.56
CA LEU A 28 3.64 8.71 12.35
C LEU A 28 3.70 7.50 13.27
N ALA A 29 4.38 6.42 12.83
CA ALA A 29 4.54 5.20 13.61
C ALA A 29 5.33 5.40 14.91
N GLN A 30 6.12 6.49 15.01
CA GLN A 30 6.79 6.85 16.26
C GLN A 30 5.82 7.16 17.41
N LYS A 31 4.56 7.49 17.11
CA LYS A 31 3.56 7.92 18.12
C LYS A 31 2.18 7.28 17.96
N HIS A 32 1.95 6.53 16.88
CA HIS A 32 0.64 6.01 16.50
C HIS A 32 0.74 4.58 15.98
N ASP A 33 -0.38 3.86 16.01
CA ASP A 33 -0.50 2.55 15.35
C ASP A 33 -0.77 2.81 13.87
N VAL A 34 0.19 2.45 13.01
CA VAL A 34 0.17 2.78 11.59
C VAL A 34 0.05 1.51 10.75
N LEU A 35 -0.97 1.50 9.89
CA LEU A 35 -1.13 0.55 8.80
C LEU A 35 -0.85 1.25 7.47
N LEU A 36 0.20 0.81 6.77
CA LEU A 36 0.45 1.19 5.38
C LEU A 36 -0.12 0.12 4.45
N ILE A 37 -1.12 0.50 3.67
CA ILE A 37 -1.71 -0.31 2.60
C ILE A 37 -1.12 0.13 1.27
N THR A 38 -0.47 -0.79 0.55
CA THR A 38 0.04 -0.56 -0.80
C THR A 38 -0.30 -1.73 -1.71
N SER A 39 -0.07 -1.58 -3.02
CA SER A 39 -0.28 -2.64 -3.99
C SER A 39 0.74 -3.77 -3.81
N ASN A 40 0.38 -5.01 -4.10
CA ASN A 40 1.37 -6.07 -4.29
C ASN A 40 2.13 -5.95 -5.61
N PHE A 41 1.77 -5.00 -6.47
CA PHE A 41 2.42 -4.73 -7.75
C PHE A 41 3.37 -3.53 -7.66
N LYS A 42 4.60 -3.72 -8.16
CA LYS A 42 5.62 -2.68 -8.29
C LYS A 42 5.46 -1.98 -9.63
N HIS A 43 5.04 -0.71 -9.58
CA HIS A 43 4.78 0.04 -10.81
C HIS A 43 6.05 0.48 -11.56
N TYR A 44 7.23 0.48 -10.93
CA TYR A 44 8.46 0.90 -11.62
C TYR A 44 9.02 -0.20 -12.53
N ASP A 45 9.12 -1.44 -12.05
CA ASP A 45 9.67 -2.59 -12.79
C ASP A 45 8.62 -3.57 -13.32
N LYS A 46 7.33 -3.28 -13.06
CA LYS A 46 6.19 -4.09 -13.49
C LYS A 46 6.21 -5.52 -12.98
N SER A 47 6.69 -5.74 -11.77
CA SER A 47 6.74 -7.05 -11.12
C SER A 47 5.92 -7.08 -9.82
N PHE A 48 5.74 -8.27 -9.23
CA PHE A 48 5.01 -8.44 -7.97
C PHE A 48 5.97 -8.55 -6.79
N ARG A 49 5.59 -7.92 -5.67
CA ARG A 49 6.21 -8.11 -4.36
C ARG A 49 5.89 -9.49 -3.83
N ARG A 50 6.80 -10.06 -3.06
CA ARG A 50 6.46 -11.23 -2.23
C ARG A 50 5.94 -10.78 -0.87
N PRO A 51 4.95 -11.44 -0.26
CA PRO A 51 4.39 -11.03 1.04
C PRO A 51 5.45 -10.85 2.14
N GLU A 52 6.45 -11.73 2.16
CA GLU A 52 7.56 -11.69 3.12
C GLU A 52 8.41 -10.42 3.03
N GLU A 53 8.55 -9.84 1.82
CA GLU A 53 9.32 -8.61 1.60
C GLU A 53 8.62 -7.40 2.24
N ALA A 54 7.29 -7.40 2.23
CA ALA A 54 6.49 -6.34 2.83
C ALA A 54 6.47 -6.41 4.36
N GLU A 55 6.42 -7.62 4.92
CA GLU A 55 6.48 -7.82 6.37
C GLU A 55 7.84 -7.38 6.94
N ALA A 56 8.93 -7.71 6.24
CA ALA A 56 10.28 -7.31 6.63
C ALA A 56 10.57 -5.80 6.46
N ALA A 57 9.80 -5.10 5.62
CA ALA A 57 10.09 -3.73 5.19
C ALA A 57 10.24 -2.72 6.35
N SER A 58 9.43 -2.85 7.40
CA SER A 58 9.44 -1.90 8.53
C SER A 58 10.22 -2.39 9.74
N GLN A 59 10.71 -3.64 9.71
CA GLN A 59 11.29 -4.30 10.90
C GLN A 59 10.38 -4.19 12.14
N GLY A 60 9.07 -4.25 11.93
CA GLY A 60 8.06 -4.19 12.99
C GLY A 60 7.66 -2.77 13.43
N ARG A 61 8.23 -1.69 12.85
CA ARG A 61 7.87 -0.31 13.22
C ARG A 61 6.45 0.08 12.81
N LEU A 62 5.95 -0.46 11.69
CA LEU A 62 4.59 -0.25 11.20
C LEU A 62 4.07 -1.50 10.50
N LYS A 63 2.75 -1.67 10.45
CA LYS A 63 2.14 -2.78 9.71
C LYS A 63 2.07 -2.45 8.23
N VAL A 64 2.57 -3.33 7.37
CA VAL A 64 2.44 -3.21 5.92
C VAL A 64 1.46 -4.26 5.42
N MET A 65 0.46 -3.85 4.65
CA MET A 65 -0.49 -4.75 3.99
C MET A 65 -0.44 -4.55 2.49
N LEU A 66 -0.24 -5.65 1.76
CA LEU A 66 -0.28 -5.66 0.31
C LEU A 66 -1.69 -6.06 -0.17
N LEU A 67 -2.36 -5.17 -0.88
CA LEU A 67 -3.59 -5.50 -1.59
C LEU A 67 -3.30 -6.01 -2.98
N LYS A 68 -4.20 -6.87 -3.48
CA LYS A 68 -4.02 -7.47 -4.80
C LYS A 68 -4.25 -6.44 -5.90
N GLU A 69 -3.34 -6.43 -6.85
CA GLU A 69 -3.48 -5.77 -8.14
C GLU A 69 -3.23 -6.79 -9.27
N SER A 70 -3.74 -6.56 -10.49
CA SER A 70 -3.52 -7.51 -11.60
C SER A 70 -2.22 -7.27 -12.38
N GLY A 71 -1.56 -6.14 -12.16
CA GLY A 71 -0.40 -5.70 -12.92
C GLY A 71 -0.72 -5.23 -14.33
N TYR A 72 0.27 -4.58 -14.95
CA TYR A 72 0.23 -4.10 -16.33
C TYR A 72 1.64 -3.88 -16.89
N GLN A 73 1.80 -3.86 -18.21
CA GLN A 73 3.12 -3.71 -18.85
C GLN A 73 3.39 -2.28 -19.35
N LYS A 74 2.36 -1.55 -19.82
CA LYS A 74 2.49 -0.21 -20.40
C LYS A 74 1.92 0.86 -19.46
N ASN A 75 2.67 1.95 -19.28
CA ASN A 75 2.27 3.09 -18.43
C ASN A 75 0.95 3.75 -18.83
N VAL A 76 0.58 3.71 -20.11
CA VAL A 76 -0.73 4.16 -20.60
C VAL A 76 -1.37 3.00 -21.34
N SER A 77 -2.36 2.37 -20.71
CA SER A 77 -3.07 1.21 -21.28
C SER A 77 -4.37 0.90 -20.54
N TRP A 78 -5.29 0.22 -21.23
CA TRP A 78 -6.45 -0.41 -20.60
C TRP A 78 -6.05 -1.43 -19.53
N GLY A 79 -4.89 -2.09 -19.71
CA GLY A 79 -4.31 -2.97 -18.70
C GLY A 79 -4.07 -2.24 -17.37
N ARG A 80 -3.51 -1.02 -17.42
CA ARG A 80 -3.30 -0.19 -16.22
C ARG A 80 -4.61 0.20 -15.55
N VAL A 81 -5.62 0.60 -16.33
CA VAL A 81 -6.96 0.93 -15.80
C VAL A 81 -7.59 -0.27 -15.09
N LYS A 82 -7.55 -1.45 -15.73
CA LYS A 82 -8.04 -2.71 -15.14
C LYS A 82 -7.28 -3.06 -13.86
N SER A 83 -5.97 -2.89 -13.87
CA SER A 83 -5.09 -3.16 -12.74
C SER A 83 -5.46 -2.32 -11.52
N HIS A 84 -5.59 -1.00 -11.68
CA HIS A 84 -6.02 -0.12 -10.60
C HIS A 84 -7.45 -0.42 -10.13
N HIS A 85 -8.35 -0.82 -11.04
CA HIS A 85 -9.70 -1.24 -10.66
C HIS A 85 -9.67 -2.47 -9.72
N VAL A 86 -8.78 -3.44 -9.97
CA VAL A 86 -8.61 -4.60 -9.09
C VAL A 86 -8.14 -4.16 -7.70
N PHE A 87 -7.15 -3.26 -7.62
CA PHE A 87 -6.70 -2.69 -6.34
C PHE A 87 -7.85 -2.03 -5.57
N VAL A 88 -8.61 -1.14 -6.23
CA VAL A 88 -9.72 -0.42 -5.59
C VAL A 88 -10.83 -1.38 -5.16
N LYS A 89 -11.11 -2.44 -5.94
CA LYS A 89 -12.08 -3.47 -5.56
C LYS A 89 -11.66 -4.20 -4.28
N ASP A 90 -10.39 -4.55 -4.15
CA ASP A 90 -9.88 -5.22 -2.96
C ASP A 90 -9.83 -4.27 -1.76
N PHE A 91 -9.46 -3.00 -1.99
CA PHE A 91 -9.51 -1.97 -0.95
C PHE A 91 -10.93 -1.72 -0.44
N LYS A 92 -11.93 -1.67 -1.32
CA LYS A 92 -13.35 -1.59 -0.93
C LYS A 92 -13.79 -2.77 -0.07
N ARG A 93 -13.30 -3.97 -0.37
CA ARG A 93 -13.58 -5.17 0.44
C ARG A 93 -12.96 -5.04 1.84
N TRP A 94 -11.72 -4.57 1.91
CA TRP A 94 -11.06 -4.31 3.19
C TRP A 94 -11.83 -3.27 4.01
N LEU A 95 -12.20 -2.13 3.40
CA LEU A 95 -12.99 -1.08 4.06
C LEU A 95 -14.32 -1.60 4.60
N ALA A 96 -15.02 -2.47 3.86
CA ALA A 96 -16.29 -3.06 4.29
C ALA A 96 -16.17 -3.98 5.52
N GLN A 97 -14.95 -4.41 5.86
CA GLN A 97 -14.68 -5.21 7.06
C GLN A 97 -14.31 -4.35 8.27
N CYS A 98 -13.98 -3.07 8.07
CA CYS A 98 -13.66 -2.14 9.15
C CYS A 98 -14.91 -1.67 9.88
N ARG A 99 -14.82 -1.47 11.20
CA ARG A 99 -15.90 -0.84 11.96
C ARG A 99 -15.85 0.69 11.78
N PRO A 100 -17.00 1.38 11.69
CA PRO A 100 -17.02 2.84 11.67
C PRO A 100 -16.27 3.44 12.87
N GLY A 101 -15.37 4.41 12.61
CA GLY A 101 -14.57 5.07 13.63
C GLY A 101 -13.37 4.27 14.16
N GLU A 102 -13.10 3.07 13.62
CA GLU A 102 -11.96 2.25 14.05
C GLU A 102 -10.61 2.75 13.51
N GLN A 103 -10.62 3.42 12.36
CA GLN A 103 -9.44 3.84 11.63
C GLN A 103 -9.59 5.30 11.17
N ASP A 104 -8.54 6.09 11.38
CA ASP A 104 -8.36 7.38 10.73
C ASP A 104 -7.66 7.11 9.38
N VAL A 105 -8.38 7.27 8.27
CA VAL A 105 -7.91 6.84 6.94
C VAL A 105 -7.47 8.03 6.11
N VAL A 106 -6.25 7.94 5.56
CA VAL A 106 -5.72 8.83 4.51
C VAL A 106 -5.56 8.00 3.23
N PHE A 107 -6.27 8.37 2.17
CA PHE A 107 -6.20 7.72 0.86
C PHE A 107 -5.57 8.68 -0.16
N SER A 108 -4.55 8.21 -0.89
CA SER A 108 -3.86 8.96 -1.96
C SER A 108 -3.63 8.13 -3.22
#